data_AF-A0A1M5KJ92-F1
#
_entry.id   AF-A0A1M5KJ92-F1
#
_cell.length_a   1.000
_cell.length_b   1.000
_cell.length_c   1.000
_cell.angle_alpha   90.00
_cell.angle_beta   90.00
_cell.angle_gamma   90.00
#
_symmetry.space_group_name_H-M   'P 1'
#
loop_
_entity.id
_entity.type
_entity.pdbx_description
1 polymer ?
#
loop_
_entity_poly.entity_id
_entity_poly.type
_entity_poly.pdbx_seq_one_letter_code
_entity_poly.pdbx_strand_id
1 'polypeptide(L)'
;MKTFAKYDFYIQLLILIIGIISIFTMDNSFIGGLSFHFIVGISQLISYIIKLFFKEEKSILFIIYGVFIMPIWISLLLLVIFKSQAYNLLLVIPFFGVYYSPILALVYIFDAYKFYQYQK
;
A
#
# COMPACT_ATOMS: atom_id res chain seq x y z
N MET A 1 -6.37 -12.41 -16.52
CA MET A 1 -5.49 -12.42 -15.34
C MET A 1 -4.06 -12.07 -15.71
N LYS A 2 -3.43 -12.77 -16.68
CA LYS A 2 -2.11 -12.44 -17.24
C LYS A 2 -1.91 -10.95 -17.59
N THR A 3 -2.87 -10.37 -18.31
CA THR A 3 -2.84 -8.95 -18.70
C THR A 3 -2.84 -8.02 -17.47
N PHE A 4 -3.72 -8.28 -16.50
CA PHE A 4 -3.75 -7.52 -15.25
C PHE A 4 -2.45 -7.68 -14.48
N ALA A 5 -1.93 -8.89 -14.31
CA ALA A 5 -0.69 -9.15 -13.58
C ALA A 5 0.50 -8.34 -14.14
N LYS A 6 0.60 -8.28 -15.47
CA LYS A 6 1.61 -7.46 -16.16
C LYS A 6 1.42 -5.98 -15.87
N TYR A 7 0.23 -5.43 -16.13
CA TYR A 7 0.00 -3.99 -15.96
C TYR A 7 0.10 -3.57 -14.50
N ASP A 8 -0.42 -4.37 -13.59
CA ASP A 8 -0.33 -4.13 -12.16
C ASP A 8 1.12 -4.00 -11.70
N PHE A 9 1.99 -4.96 -12.04
CA PHE A 9 3.41 -4.88 -11.69
C PHE A 9 4.07 -3.58 -12.18
N TYR A 10 3.91 -3.24 -13.46
CA TYR A 10 4.53 -2.02 -14.01
C TYR A 10 3.95 -0.73 -13.44
N ILE A 11 2.63 -0.68 -13.22
CA ILE A 11 1.96 0.48 -12.62
C ILE A 11 2.43 0.66 -11.17
N GLN A 12 2.49 -0.41 -10.38
CA GLN A 12 2.95 -0.32 -8.98
C GLN A 12 4.43 0.08 -8.89
N LEU A 13 5.26 -0.41 -9.81
CA LEU A 13 6.66 0.00 -9.89
C LEU A 13 6.80 1.49 -10.22
N LEU A 14 6.03 1.97 -11.20
CA LEU A 14 6.02 3.39 -11.58
C LEU A 14 5.51 4.28 -10.44
N ILE A 15 4.47 3.85 -9.72
CA ILE A 15 3.92 4.59 -8.58
C ILE A 15 4.90 4.61 -7.41
N LEU A 16 5.67 3.55 -7.18
CA LEU A 16 6.76 3.58 -6.18
C LEU A 16 7.79 4.65 -6.54
N ILE A 17 8.21 4.73 -7.80
CA ILE A 17 9.17 5.75 -8.25
C ILE A 17 8.60 7.14 -8.01
N ILE A 18 7.34 7.38 -8.38
CA ILE A 18 6.66 8.66 -8.14
C ILE A 18 6.57 8.98 -6.65
N GLY A 19 6.22 7.99 -5.82
CA GLY A 19 6.16 8.15 -4.37
C GLY A 19 7.51 8.49 -3.75
N ILE A 20 8.60 7.86 -4.21
CA ILE A 20 9.95 8.21 -3.74
C ILE A 20 10.29 9.66 -4.13
N ILE A 21 9.99 10.06 -5.37
CA ILE A 21 10.21 11.44 -5.83
C ILE A 21 9.38 12.43 -5.01
N SER A 22 8.13 12.10 -4.65
CA SER A 22 7.26 13.00 -3.89
C SER A 22 7.80 13.35 -2.51
N ILE A 23 8.56 12.45 -1.88
CA ILE A 23 9.24 12.71 -0.60
C ILE A 23 10.24 13.87 -0.73
N PHE A 24 10.91 14.00 -1.87
CA PHE A 24 11.95 15.02 -2.10
C PHE A 24 11.42 16.32 -2.71
N THR A 25 10.21 16.31 -3.29
CA THR A 25 9.64 17.47 -3.99
C THR A 25 8.55 18.19 -3.21
N MET A 26 7.89 17.51 -2.27
CA MET A 26 6.95 18.15 -1.35
C MET A 26 7.71 18.69 -0.13
N ASP A 27 7.30 19.86 0.37
CA ASP A 27 7.89 20.55 1.53
C ASP A 27 8.31 19.57 2.65
N ASN A 28 9.50 19.78 3.25
CA ASN A 28 10.09 19.00 4.35
C ASN A 28 9.25 18.94 5.65
N SER A 29 8.01 19.39 5.59
CA SER A 29 6.98 19.18 6.60
C SER A 29 6.63 17.70 6.76
N PHE A 30 6.12 17.34 7.94
CA PHE A 30 5.55 16.01 8.22
C PHE A 30 4.49 15.57 7.18
N ILE A 31 3.83 16.55 6.54
CA ILE A 31 2.85 16.35 5.46
C ILE A 31 3.51 15.78 4.20
N GLY A 32 4.76 16.13 3.91
CA GLY A 32 5.54 15.58 2.79
C GLY A 32 5.77 14.08 2.93
N GLY A 33 6.01 13.58 4.14
CA GLY A 33 6.14 12.13 4.42
C GLY A 33 4.84 11.35 4.26
N LEU A 34 3.69 11.98 4.53
CA LEU A 34 2.36 11.39 4.30
C LEU A 34 2.06 11.23 2.81
N SER A 35 2.64 12.05 1.93
CA SER A 35 2.41 11.99 0.48
C SER A 35 2.75 10.61 -0.10
N PHE A 36 3.86 10.02 0.33
CA PHE A 36 4.27 8.66 -0.07
C PHE A 36 3.20 7.64 0.28
N HIS A 37 2.68 7.72 1.51
CA HIS A 37 1.69 6.79 2.02
C HIS A 37 0.37 6.84 1.22
N PHE A 38 -0.04 8.05 0.82
CA PHE A 38 -1.23 8.21 -0.02
C PHE A 38 -0.99 7.78 -1.47
N ILE A 39 0.10 8.21 -2.09
CA ILE A 39 0.41 7.89 -3.51
C ILE A 39 0.62 6.38 -3.69
N VAL A 40 1.50 5.80 -2.89
CA VAL A 40 1.88 4.38 -3.00
C VAL A 40 0.84 3.50 -2.32
N GLY A 41 0.44 3.83 -1.10
CA GLY A 41 -0.44 2.98 -0.31
C GLY A 41 -1.87 2.86 -0.88
N ILE A 42 -2.48 3.94 -1.39
CA ILE A 42 -3.81 3.84 -2.03
C ILE A 42 -3.74 2.96 -3.27
N SER A 43 -2.74 3.21 -4.13
CA SER A 43 -2.58 2.44 -5.36
C SER A 43 -2.43 0.94 -5.08
N GLN A 44 -1.57 0.59 -4.12
CA GLN A 44 -1.34 -0.79 -3.76
C GLN A 44 -2.56 -1.42 -3.05
N LEU A 45 -3.29 -0.66 -2.24
CA LEU A 45 -4.55 -1.10 -1.64
C LEU A 45 -5.60 -1.44 -2.71
N ILE A 46 -5.78 -0.58 -3.71
CA ILE A 46 -6.71 -0.83 -4.82
C ILE A 46 -6.33 -2.12 -5.55
N SER A 47 -5.05 -2.26 -5.89
CA SER A 47 -4.54 -3.47 -6.53
C SER A 47 -4.74 -4.73 -5.68
N TYR A 48 -4.47 -4.63 -4.37
CA TYR A 48 -4.66 -5.70 -3.40
C TYR A 48 -6.13 -6.14 -3.36
N ILE A 49 -7.06 -5.19 -3.27
CA ILE A 49 -8.51 -5.47 -3.29
C ILE A 49 -8.91 -6.17 -4.58
N ILE A 50 -8.45 -5.70 -5.74
CA ILE A 50 -8.75 -6.36 -7.03
C ILE A 50 -8.24 -7.81 -7.03
N LYS A 51 -7.02 -8.05 -6.54
CA LYS A 51 -6.42 -9.39 -6.47
C LYS A 51 -7.14 -10.32 -5.50
N LEU A 52 -7.84 -9.83 -4.48
CA LEU A 52 -8.65 -10.68 -3.59
C LEU A 52 -9.73 -11.44 -4.37
N PHE A 53 -10.27 -10.86 -5.44
CA PHE A 53 -11.32 -11.50 -6.25
C PHE A 53 -10.79 -12.53 -7.26
N PHE A 54 -9.47 -12.69 -7.37
CA PHE A 54 -8.87 -13.70 -8.23
C PHE A 54 -8.91 -15.08 -7.57
N LYS A 55 -9.19 -16.11 -8.36
CA LYS A 55 -9.30 -17.52 -7.89
C LYS A 55 -7.97 -18.18 -7.54
N GLU A 56 -6.85 -17.54 -7.88
CA GLU A 56 -5.52 -18.06 -7.66
C GLU A 56 -5.12 -17.98 -6.18
N GLU A 57 -4.35 -18.97 -5.75
CA GLU A 57 -3.79 -19.04 -4.40
C GLU A 57 -2.99 -17.78 -4.09
N LYS A 58 -3.18 -17.25 -2.87
CA LYS A 58 -2.48 -16.07 -2.41
C LYS A 58 -1.14 -16.47 -1.83
N SER A 59 -0.09 -15.76 -2.22
CA SER A 59 1.22 -15.98 -1.64
C SER A 59 1.25 -15.54 -0.16
N ILE A 60 2.21 -16.07 0.59
CA ILE A 60 2.46 -15.64 1.96
C ILE A 60 2.79 -14.13 2.02
N LEU A 61 3.52 -13.60 1.03
CA LEU A 61 3.87 -12.18 0.95
C LEU A 61 2.65 -11.30 0.74
N PHE A 62 1.71 -11.75 -0.10
CA PHE A 62 0.43 -11.08 -0.30
C PHE A 62 -0.38 -11.00 1.00
N ILE A 63 -0.44 -12.11 1.75
CA ILE A 63 -1.15 -12.18 3.04
C ILE A 63 -0.48 -11.25 4.06
N ILE A 64 0.86 -11.32 4.20
CA ILE A 64 1.62 -10.44 5.09
C ILE A 64 1.31 -8.98 4.76
N TYR A 65 1.43 -8.60 3.48
CA TYR A 65 1.11 -7.25 3.04
C TYR A 65 -0.30 -6.82 3.45
N GLY A 66 -1.30 -7.66 3.18
CA GLY A 66 -2.69 -7.42 3.56
C GLY A 66 -2.90 -7.20 5.06
N VAL A 67 -2.31 -8.06 5.88
CA VAL A 67 -2.43 -8.00 7.35
C VAL A 67 -1.88 -6.69 7.92
N PHE A 68 -0.80 -6.15 7.35
CA PHE A 68 -0.24 -4.89 7.82
C PHE A 68 -0.91 -3.65 7.21
N ILE A 69 -1.31 -3.70 5.94
CA ILE A 69 -1.85 -2.52 5.25
C ILE A 69 -3.33 -2.26 5.62
N MET A 70 -4.14 -3.31 5.83
CA MET A 70 -5.58 -3.14 6.09
C MET A 70 -5.86 -2.39 7.40
N PRO A 71 -5.20 -2.71 8.54
CA PRO A 71 -5.42 -1.95 9.78
C PRO A 71 -5.11 -0.46 9.63
N ILE A 72 -4.07 -0.12 8.86
CA ILE A 72 -3.71 1.28 8.60
C ILE A 72 -4.84 1.99 7.87
N TRP A 73 -5.32 1.46 6.74
CA TRP A 73 -6.38 2.12 5.97
C TRP A 73 -7.72 2.17 6.69
N ILE A 74 -8.08 1.10 7.41
CA ILE A 74 -9.28 1.09 8.25
C ILE A 74 -9.18 2.18 9.33
N SER A 75 -8.02 2.31 9.99
CA SER A 75 -7.82 3.32 11.00
C SER A 75 -7.89 4.74 10.45
N LEU A 76 -7.30 4.99 9.28
CA LEU A 76 -7.37 6.28 8.59
C LEU A 76 -8.81 6.64 8.19
N LEU A 77 -9.56 5.68 7.63
CA LEU A 77 -10.97 5.89 7.28
C LEU A 77 -11.83 6.21 8.51
N LEU A 78 -11.65 5.46 9.59
CA LEU A 78 -12.38 5.71 10.85
C LEU A 78 -12.04 7.08 11.43
N LEU A 79 -10.79 7.52 11.34
CA LEU A 79 -10.38 8.85 11.78
C LEU A 79 -11.08 9.96 10.99
N VAL A 80 -11.20 9.81 9.67
CA VAL A 80 -11.91 10.76 8.80
C VAL A 80 -13.41 10.80 9.11
N ILE A 81 -14.04 9.64 9.34
CA ILE A 81 -15.49 9.53 9.57
C ILE A 81 -15.89 10.02 10.97
N PHE A 82 -15.22 9.53 12.01
CA PHE A 82 -15.63 9.75 13.41
C PHE A 82 -14.98 10.97 14.05
N LYS A 83 -13.99 11.59 13.38
CA LYS A 83 -13.25 12.82 13.74
C LYS A 83 -12.61 12.89 15.13
N SER A 84 -13.01 12.08 16.13
CA SER A 84 -12.65 12.39 17.52
C SER A 84 -12.85 11.32 18.61
N GLN A 85 -13.76 10.36 18.54
CA GLN A 85 -14.09 9.61 19.78
C GLN A 85 -13.17 8.43 20.14
N ALA A 86 -12.20 8.06 19.30
CA ALA A 86 -11.29 6.91 19.55
C ALA A 86 -9.81 7.21 19.21
N TYR A 87 -9.32 8.39 19.66
CA TYR A 87 -8.03 8.96 19.23
C TYR A 87 -6.79 8.09 19.44
N ASN A 88 -6.67 7.36 20.55
CA ASN A 88 -5.35 6.83 20.93
C ASN A 88 -4.93 5.57 20.17
N LEU A 89 -5.85 4.62 19.92
CA LEU A 89 -5.51 3.39 19.19
C LEU A 89 -5.50 3.59 17.67
N LEU A 90 -6.38 4.47 17.14
CA LEU A 90 -6.52 4.70 15.70
C LEU A 90 -5.40 5.56 15.11
N LEU A 91 -4.68 6.35 15.91
CA LEU A 91 -3.53 7.12 15.45
C LEU A 91 -2.21 6.34 15.56
N VAL A 92 -2.09 5.44 16.55
CA VAL A 92 -0.87 4.66 16.79
C VAL A 92 -0.57 3.70 15.62
N ILE A 93 -1.60 3.02 15.11
CA ILE A 93 -1.46 2.08 13.99
C ILE A 93 -0.90 2.75 12.71
N PRO A 94 -1.49 3.85 12.20
CA PRO A 94 -0.95 4.55 11.04
C PRO A 94 0.38 5.23 11.33
N PHE A 95 0.62 5.71 12.56
CA PHE A 95 1.90 6.29 12.97
C PHE A 95 3.05 5.29 12.84
N PHE A 96 2.90 4.07 13.37
CA PHE A 96 3.87 3.00 13.12
C PHE A 96 3.89 2.59 11.64
N GLY A 97 2.74 2.62 10.99
CA GLY A 97 2.54 2.43 9.55
C GLY A 97 3.53 3.22 8.69
N VAL A 98 3.79 4.48 9.02
CA VAL A 98 4.71 5.34 8.26
C VAL A 98 6.10 4.71 8.14
N TYR A 99 6.62 4.09 9.21
CA TYR A 99 7.99 3.56 9.24
C TYR A 99 8.16 2.28 8.43
N TYR A 100 7.19 1.36 8.49
CA TYR A 100 7.30 0.07 7.79
C TYR A 100 6.63 0.07 6.40
N SER A 101 5.86 1.10 6.04
CA SER A 101 5.21 1.23 4.74
C SER A 101 6.15 1.18 3.53
N PRO A 102 7.34 1.82 3.53
CA PRO A 102 8.27 1.69 2.41
C PRO A 102 8.74 0.25 2.19
N ILE A 103 8.97 -0.49 3.28
CA ILE A 103 9.36 -1.90 3.23
C ILE A 103 8.20 -2.74 2.68
N LEU A 104 6.98 -2.54 3.18
CA LEU A 104 5.79 -3.22 2.67
C LEU A 104 5.53 -2.91 1.19
N ALA A 105 5.79 -1.68 0.75
CA ALA A 105 5.62 -1.31 -0.64
C ALA A 105 6.56 -2.12 -1.55
N LEU A 106 7.81 -2.33 -1.13
CA LEU A 106 8.75 -3.21 -1.83
C LEU A 106 8.30 -4.67 -1.80
N VAL A 107 7.82 -5.16 -0.65
CA VAL A 107 7.27 -6.51 -0.51
C VAL A 107 6.11 -6.74 -1.48
N TYR A 108 5.20 -5.78 -1.61
CA TYR A 108 4.07 -5.87 -2.53
C TYR A 108 4.49 -5.91 -4.00
N ILE A 109 5.47 -5.08 -4.39
CA ILE A 109 5.98 -5.05 -5.76
C ILE A 109 6.70 -6.36 -6.10
N PHE A 110 7.45 -6.91 -5.15
CA PHE A 110 8.09 -8.21 -5.32
C PHE A 110 7.07 -9.35 -5.46
N ASP A 111 5.99 -9.31 -4.69
CA ASP A 111 4.86 -10.24 -4.86
C ASP A 111 4.19 -10.08 -6.24
N ALA A 112 3.90 -8.83 -6.65
CA ALA A 112 3.33 -8.53 -7.97
C ALA A 112 4.23 -9.01 -9.12
N TYR A 113 5.55 -8.91 -8.98
CA TYR A 113 6.52 -9.43 -9.93
C TYR A 113 6.47 -10.96 -10.02
N LYS A 114 6.47 -11.66 -8.88
CA LYS A 114 6.35 -13.12 -8.84
C LYS A 114 5.05 -13.59 -9.48
N PHE A 115 3.95 -12.91 -9.14
CA PHE A 115 2.64 -13.15 -9.73
C PHE A 115 2.65 -12.97 -11.25
N TYR A 116 3.24 -11.89 -11.75
CA TYR A 116 3.42 -11.66 -13.19
C TYR A 116 4.25 -12.76 -13.87
N GLN A 117 5.34 -13.19 -13.26
CA GLN A 117 6.20 -14.24 -13.83
C GLN A 117 5.51 -15.61 -13.85
N TYR A 118 4.74 -15.95 -12.82
CA TYR A 118 3.94 -17.18 -12.79
C TYR A 118 2.85 -17.21 -13.87
N GLN A 119 2.39 -16.03 -14.28
CA GLN A 119 1.35 -15.87 -15.29
C GLN A 119 1.88 -15.84 -16.73
N LYS A 120 3.19 -15.79 -16.97
CA LYS A 120 3.74 -15.89 -18.34
C LYS A 120 3.53 -17.30 -18.87
#